data_AF-A0A7J4FK03-F1
#
_entry.id   AF-A0A7J4FK03-F1
#
_cell.length_a   1.000
_cell.length_b   1.000
_cell.length_c   1.000
_cell.angle_alpha   90.00
_cell.angle_beta   90.00
_cell.angle_gamma   90.00
#
_symmetry.space_group_name_H-M   'P 1'
#
loop_
_entity.id
_entity.type
_entity.pdbx_description
1 polymer ?
#
loop_
_entity_poly.entity_id
_entity_poly.type
_entity_poly.pdbx_seq_one_letter_code
_entity_poly.pdbx_strand_id
1 'polypeptide(L)'
;MVETRYYSAKLHLHSCFESKASMRGHCFRAKRLGVDIIWITDHDRRICWRRNKAFWEDNFERKHLANHLDAKGRFDGWRVIALDEGIVGGAELMSGISLSGKQSMRIWARSTHTRREWGSLQIKFSTKGKKHQRSLMMGVSISLAIRPEQDFGENGRLRICVELSQQPPSFDVENLTYVIGGNDEKDKTISLGDLKRGKWNILCLDLTNDALEYTKGGVDNVFGGLSLLVDSRRGEHVEFFIDDFRLR
;
A
#
# COMPACT_ATOMS: atom_id res chain seq x y z
N MET A 1 -41.59 -25.03 31.16
CA MET A 1 -41.02 -25.55 29.90
C MET A 1 -39.94 -24.58 29.47
N VAL A 2 -38.72 -25.05 29.21
CA VAL A 2 -37.69 -24.22 28.59
C VAL A 2 -37.96 -24.24 27.09
N GLU A 3 -38.16 -23.07 26.50
CA GLU A 3 -38.43 -22.93 25.08
C GLU A 3 -37.17 -23.23 24.28
N THR A 4 -37.23 -24.24 23.40
CA THR A 4 -36.11 -24.58 22.50
C THR A 4 -36.05 -23.57 21.38
N ARG A 5 -35.00 -22.74 21.36
CA ARG A 5 -34.76 -21.76 20.29
C ARG A 5 -33.63 -22.21 19.37
N TYR A 6 -33.87 -22.13 18.06
CA TYR A 6 -32.87 -22.38 17.03
C TYR A 6 -32.08 -21.12 16.73
N TYR A 7 -30.77 -21.27 16.54
CA TYR A 7 -29.86 -20.19 16.16
C TYR A 7 -29.10 -20.59 14.90
N SER A 8 -29.01 -19.66 13.96
CA SER A 8 -28.18 -19.79 12.78
C SER A 8 -26.72 -19.44 13.12
N ALA A 9 -25.80 -20.31 12.73
CA ALA A 9 -24.39 -20.16 13.09
C ALA A 9 -23.47 -20.37 11.88
N LYS A 10 -22.48 -19.47 11.72
CA LYS A 10 -21.35 -19.64 10.80
C LYS A 10 -20.13 -20.09 11.61
N LEU A 11 -19.80 -21.37 11.56
CA LEU A 11 -18.86 -22.00 12.50
C LEU A 11 -17.37 -21.98 12.10
N HIS A 12 -17.07 -21.64 10.85
CA HIS A 12 -15.70 -21.62 10.35
C HIS A 12 -15.48 -20.38 9.48
N LEU A 13 -14.69 -19.45 10.01
CA LEU A 13 -14.41 -18.16 9.40
C LEU A 13 -13.05 -17.66 9.89
N HIS A 14 -12.27 -17.11 8.97
CA HIS A 14 -10.99 -16.49 9.30
C HIS A 14 -11.16 -14.99 9.50
N SER A 15 -10.49 -14.45 10.50
CA SER A 15 -10.48 -13.02 10.82
C SER A 15 -9.58 -12.22 9.88
N CYS A 16 -9.47 -10.92 10.16
CA CYS A 16 -8.49 -10.02 9.56
C CYS A 16 -7.02 -10.48 9.70
N PHE A 17 -6.69 -11.37 10.65
CA PHE A 17 -5.33 -11.89 10.83
C PHE A 17 -4.90 -12.87 9.72
N GLU A 18 -5.86 -13.47 9.02
CA GLU A 18 -5.57 -14.49 7.98
C GLU A 18 -6.31 -14.23 6.66
N SER A 19 -7.27 -13.31 6.67
CA SER A 19 -8.10 -12.94 5.53
C SER A 19 -8.03 -11.45 5.26
N LYS A 20 -8.42 -11.06 4.05
CA LYS A 20 -8.53 -9.67 3.58
C LYS A 20 -9.73 -8.90 4.15
N ALA A 21 -10.61 -9.58 4.88
CA ALA A 21 -11.86 -9.01 5.38
C ALA A 21 -11.68 -8.51 6.82
N SER A 22 -12.29 -7.36 7.13
CA SER A 22 -12.34 -6.82 8.48
C SER A 22 -13.31 -7.60 9.36
N MET A 23 -13.08 -7.61 10.67
CA MET A 23 -13.97 -8.25 11.64
C MET A 23 -15.35 -7.60 11.61
N ARG A 24 -15.39 -6.27 11.55
CA ARG A 24 -16.63 -5.50 11.41
C ARG A 24 -17.36 -5.87 10.13
N GLY A 25 -16.64 -6.12 9.03
CA GLY A 25 -17.22 -6.59 7.77
C GLY A 25 -17.93 -7.93 7.92
N HIS A 26 -17.32 -8.87 8.63
CA HIS A 26 -17.94 -10.17 8.94
C HIS A 26 -19.21 -10.01 9.79
N CYS A 27 -19.14 -9.25 10.89
CA CYS A 27 -20.28 -9.00 11.77
C CYS A 27 -21.44 -8.29 11.04
N PHE A 28 -21.13 -7.29 10.20
CA PHE A 28 -22.15 -6.57 9.44
C PHE A 28 -22.87 -7.48 8.43
N ARG A 29 -22.12 -8.33 7.71
CA ARG A 29 -22.73 -9.28 6.77
C ARG A 29 -23.57 -10.34 7.48
N ALA A 30 -23.07 -10.88 8.59
CA ALA A 30 -23.82 -11.85 9.38
C ALA A 30 -25.17 -11.28 9.84
N LYS A 31 -25.16 -10.06 10.40
CA LYS A 31 -26.39 -9.37 10.80
C LYS A 31 -27.36 -9.17 9.64
N ARG A 32 -26.87 -8.77 8.46
CA ARG A 32 -27.71 -8.60 7.26
C ARG A 32 -28.31 -9.91 6.74
N LEU A 33 -27.63 -11.03 6.95
CA LEU A 33 -28.06 -12.36 6.52
C LEU A 33 -28.90 -13.07 7.60
N GLY A 34 -29.16 -12.42 8.74
CA GLY A 34 -29.86 -13.04 9.86
C GLY A 34 -29.07 -14.15 10.55
N VAL A 35 -27.74 -14.14 10.43
CA VAL A 35 -26.85 -15.08 11.14
C VAL A 35 -26.68 -14.62 12.58
N ASP A 36 -27.08 -15.46 13.52
CA ASP A 36 -27.08 -15.14 14.96
C ASP A 36 -25.67 -15.24 15.57
N ILE A 37 -24.88 -16.23 15.12
CA ILE A 37 -23.57 -16.55 15.70
C ILE A 37 -22.51 -16.63 14.61
N ILE A 38 -21.37 -15.98 14.83
CA ILE A 38 -20.14 -16.19 14.06
C ILE A 38 -19.11 -16.81 14.98
N TRP A 39 -18.50 -17.90 14.54
CA TRP A 39 -17.34 -18.49 15.17
C TRP A 39 -16.12 -18.28 14.29
N ILE A 40 -15.10 -17.64 14.84
CA ILE A 40 -13.85 -17.34 14.15
C ILE A 40 -12.81 -18.38 14.54
N THR A 41 -12.20 -18.99 13.52
CA THR A 41 -11.32 -20.16 13.62
C THR A 41 -10.02 -19.89 12.86
N ASP A 42 -9.27 -18.88 13.27
CA ASP A 42 -7.93 -18.64 12.71
C ASP A 42 -6.97 -19.80 13.04
N HIS A 43 -5.97 -20.01 12.19
CA HIS A 43 -4.93 -20.99 12.44
C HIS A 43 -4.06 -20.59 13.62
N ASP A 44 -3.51 -21.60 14.30
CA ASP A 44 -2.54 -21.39 15.36
C ASP A 44 -1.24 -20.78 14.79
N ARG A 45 -0.84 -19.64 15.34
CA ARG A 45 0.37 -18.91 14.93
C ARG A 45 1.65 -19.72 15.07
N ARG A 46 1.72 -20.71 15.97
CA ARG A 46 2.86 -21.63 16.13
C ARG A 46 3.08 -22.50 14.89
N ILE A 47 2.02 -22.75 14.14
CA ILE A 47 2.04 -23.61 12.95
C ILE A 47 2.34 -22.77 11.70
N CYS A 48 1.97 -21.49 11.67
CA CYS A 48 1.96 -20.74 10.42
C CYS A 48 2.86 -19.48 10.37
N TRP A 49 3.33 -18.88 11.48
CA TRP A 49 3.95 -17.53 11.42
C TRP A 49 5.16 -17.31 12.36
N ARG A 50 6.33 -16.95 11.80
CA ARG A 50 7.50 -16.46 12.55
C ARG A 50 7.40 -14.95 12.76
N ARG A 51 7.36 -14.49 14.02
CA ARG A 51 7.06 -13.11 14.45
C ARG A 51 8.20 -12.07 14.33
N ASN A 52 9.46 -12.47 14.14
CA ASN A 52 10.61 -11.59 14.45
C ASN A 52 11.38 -11.06 13.22
N LYS A 53 10.79 -11.02 12.03
CA LYS A 53 11.44 -10.44 10.83
C LYS A 53 10.45 -9.58 10.06
N ALA A 54 10.96 -8.60 9.30
CA ALA A 54 10.18 -7.98 8.23
C ALA A 54 9.56 -9.10 7.40
N PHE A 55 8.25 -9.05 7.20
CA PHE A 55 7.57 -10.13 6.50
C PHE A 55 7.69 -9.98 4.98
N TRP A 56 8.14 -8.81 4.51
CA TRP A 56 8.67 -8.62 3.18
C TRP A 56 9.83 -7.62 3.16
N GLU A 57 10.83 -7.89 2.33
CA GLU A 57 11.98 -7.03 2.08
C GLU A 57 12.29 -7.03 0.58
N ASP A 58 12.58 -5.85 0.04
CA ASP A 58 13.04 -5.67 -1.33
C ASP A 58 14.23 -4.70 -1.35
N ASN A 59 15.42 -5.25 -1.58
CA ASN A 59 16.67 -4.52 -1.73
C ASN A 59 17.01 -4.25 -3.20
N PHE A 60 16.07 -4.52 -4.11
CA PHE A 60 16.21 -4.26 -5.54
C PHE A 60 17.33 -5.01 -6.27
N GLU A 61 18.03 -5.97 -5.66
CA GLU A 61 19.13 -6.75 -6.26
C GLU A 61 18.70 -7.80 -7.31
N ARG A 62 17.43 -7.81 -7.70
CA ARG A 62 16.87 -8.67 -8.75
C ARG A 62 17.31 -8.21 -10.14
N LYS A 63 17.26 -9.07 -11.15
CA LYS A 63 17.68 -8.70 -12.53
C LYS A 63 16.76 -7.68 -13.19
N HIS A 64 15.46 -7.79 -12.96
CA HIS A 64 14.43 -6.96 -13.61
C HIS A 64 13.28 -6.69 -12.63
N LEU A 65 12.59 -5.56 -12.84
CA LEU A 65 11.26 -5.34 -12.24
C LEU A 65 10.25 -6.35 -12.77
N ALA A 66 9.13 -6.53 -12.07
CA ALA A 66 8.07 -7.43 -12.52
C ALA A 66 7.44 -6.88 -13.81
N ASN A 67 7.18 -7.75 -14.78
CA ASN A 67 6.75 -7.36 -16.13
C ASN A 67 5.26 -7.65 -16.35
N HIS A 68 4.66 -7.08 -17.39
CA HIS A 68 3.22 -7.23 -17.68
C HIS A 68 2.78 -8.70 -17.93
N LEU A 69 3.71 -9.61 -18.26
CA LEU A 69 3.43 -11.02 -18.52
C LEU A 69 3.15 -11.81 -17.24
N ASP A 70 3.57 -11.35 -16.06
CA ASP A 70 3.07 -11.98 -14.83
C ASP A 70 1.63 -11.52 -14.57
N ALA A 71 0.67 -12.45 -14.73
CA ALA A 71 -0.75 -12.19 -14.51
C ALA A 71 -1.07 -11.52 -13.16
N LYS A 72 -2.20 -10.80 -13.07
CA LYS A 72 -2.69 -10.13 -11.84
C LYS A 72 -2.54 -11.04 -10.61
N GLY A 73 -1.63 -10.67 -9.71
CA GLY A 73 -1.39 -11.37 -8.43
C GLY A 73 -0.36 -12.50 -8.46
N ARG A 74 0.39 -12.67 -9.56
CA ARG A 74 1.42 -13.72 -9.71
C ARG A 74 2.86 -13.19 -9.77
N PHE A 75 3.14 -11.99 -9.26
CA PHE A 75 4.51 -11.48 -9.17
C PHE A 75 4.90 -11.06 -7.75
N ASP A 76 6.21 -11.04 -7.55
CA ASP A 76 6.88 -10.59 -6.34
C ASP A 76 7.72 -9.35 -6.70
N GLY A 77 7.43 -8.20 -6.09
CA GLY A 77 8.15 -6.95 -6.28
C GLY A 77 7.31 -5.83 -6.89
N TRP A 78 7.94 -4.97 -7.67
CA TRP A 78 7.40 -3.71 -8.18
C TRP A 78 7.15 -3.76 -9.69
N ARG A 79 6.10 -3.07 -10.14
CA ARG A 79 5.71 -2.99 -11.56
C ARG A 79 5.04 -1.65 -11.89
N VAL A 80 5.35 -1.09 -13.06
CA VAL A 80 4.55 -0.01 -13.66
C VAL A 80 3.21 -0.56 -14.17
N ILE A 81 2.09 -0.05 -13.67
CA ILE A 81 0.75 -0.57 -13.98
C ILE A 81 -0.13 0.39 -14.78
N ALA A 82 0.15 1.70 -14.73
CA ALA A 82 -0.60 2.70 -15.48
C ALA A 82 0.26 3.93 -15.74
N LEU A 83 -0.03 4.60 -16.86
CA LEU A 83 0.52 5.88 -17.27
C LEU A 83 -0.64 6.68 -17.85
N ASP A 84 -0.99 7.80 -17.22
CA ASP A 84 -2.07 8.65 -17.73
C ASP A 84 -1.68 9.25 -19.09
N GLU A 85 -2.67 9.48 -19.96
CA GLU A 85 -2.44 10.09 -21.26
C GLU A 85 -1.72 11.44 -21.11
N GLY A 86 -0.66 11.67 -21.90
CA GLY A 86 0.13 12.91 -21.83
C GLY A 86 1.17 12.94 -20.71
N ILE A 87 1.40 11.82 -20.02
CA ILE A 87 2.55 11.62 -19.13
C ILE A 87 3.59 10.75 -19.83
N VAL A 88 4.86 11.11 -19.67
CA VAL A 88 6.01 10.29 -20.05
C VAL A 88 6.74 9.92 -18.76
N GLY A 89 7.07 8.64 -18.58
CA GLY A 89 7.69 8.19 -17.34
C GLY A 89 8.03 6.72 -17.37
N GLY A 90 8.73 6.26 -16.33
CA GLY A 90 9.09 4.87 -16.18
C GLY A 90 9.64 4.52 -14.80
N ALA A 91 9.81 3.23 -14.58
CA ALA A 91 10.56 2.70 -13.45
C ALA A 91 11.55 1.65 -13.97
N GLU A 92 12.79 1.71 -13.49
CA GLU A 92 13.87 0.83 -13.91
C GLU A 92 14.85 0.58 -12.75
N LEU A 93 15.61 -0.51 -12.83
CA LEU A 93 16.70 -0.76 -11.91
C LEU A 93 17.95 -0.04 -12.42
N MET A 94 18.59 0.75 -11.57
CA MET A 94 19.81 1.49 -11.90
C MET A 94 20.96 1.08 -10.97
N SER A 95 22.11 0.77 -11.55
CA SER A 95 23.34 0.53 -10.82
C SER A 95 24.07 1.84 -10.48
N GLY A 96 24.88 1.82 -9.41
CA GLY A 96 25.76 2.94 -9.04
C GLY A 96 25.14 4.00 -8.14
N ILE A 97 23.81 4.02 -7.99
CA ILE A 97 23.10 4.78 -6.96
C ILE A 97 22.31 3.78 -6.11
N SER A 98 22.79 3.51 -4.90
CA SER A 98 22.12 2.62 -3.93
C SER A 98 22.34 3.13 -2.51
N LEU A 99 21.44 2.75 -1.60
CA LEU A 99 21.64 2.84 -0.15
C LEU A 99 22.21 1.51 0.36
N SER A 100 21.68 0.40 -0.15
CA SER A 100 22.08 -0.96 0.17
C SER A 100 22.33 -1.75 -1.12
N GLY A 101 23.30 -2.66 -1.10
CA GLY A 101 23.61 -3.45 -2.30
C GLY A 101 24.23 -2.61 -3.43
N LYS A 102 23.92 -2.95 -4.68
CA LYS A 102 24.57 -2.46 -5.90
C LYS A 102 23.65 -1.64 -6.80
N GLN A 103 22.34 -1.74 -6.61
CA GLN A 103 21.35 -1.06 -7.44
C GLN A 103 20.12 -0.63 -6.65
N SER A 104 19.38 0.33 -7.19
CA SER A 104 18.11 0.80 -6.64
C SER A 104 17.07 0.94 -7.76
N MET A 105 15.81 1.17 -7.40
CA MET A 105 14.77 1.45 -8.39
C MET A 105 14.69 2.96 -8.64
N ARG A 106 15.01 3.38 -9.85
CA ARG A 106 14.74 4.72 -10.35
C ARG A 106 13.28 4.82 -10.77
N ILE A 107 12.61 5.90 -10.39
CA ILE A 107 11.27 6.24 -10.88
C ILE A 107 11.29 7.69 -11.36
N TRP A 108 10.69 7.94 -12.52
CA TRP A 108 10.54 9.30 -13.03
C TRP A 108 9.26 9.48 -13.85
N ALA A 109 8.70 10.69 -13.81
CA ALA A 109 7.55 11.07 -14.61
C ALA A 109 7.60 12.55 -14.99
N ARG A 110 7.04 12.88 -16.16
CA ARG A 110 6.91 14.23 -16.68
C ARG A 110 5.64 14.37 -17.48
N SER A 111 4.86 15.41 -17.20
CA SER A 111 3.70 15.80 -17.99
C SER A 111 4.09 16.68 -19.18
N THR A 112 3.15 16.94 -20.09
CA THR A 112 3.32 18.02 -21.07
C THR A 112 3.20 19.40 -20.39
N HIS A 113 3.88 20.41 -20.95
CA HIS A 113 3.85 21.79 -20.43
C HIS A 113 2.43 22.40 -20.41
N THR A 114 1.53 21.94 -21.28
CA THR A 114 0.16 22.45 -21.39
C THR A 114 -0.82 21.78 -20.43
N ARG A 115 -0.46 20.65 -19.81
CA ARG A 115 -1.35 19.92 -18.91
C ARG A 115 -1.51 20.65 -17.58
N ARG A 116 -2.71 21.14 -17.30
CA ARG A 116 -3.00 21.84 -16.04
C ARG A 116 -3.42 20.89 -14.92
N GLU A 117 -4.04 19.78 -15.26
CA GLU A 117 -4.46 18.73 -14.34
C GLU A 117 -3.30 17.79 -14.00
N TRP A 118 -3.36 17.16 -12.83
CA TRP A 118 -2.43 16.10 -12.49
C TRP A 118 -2.54 14.94 -13.49
N GLY A 119 -1.41 14.37 -13.87
CA GLY A 119 -1.38 13.04 -14.45
C GLY A 119 -0.25 12.23 -13.80
N SER A 120 -0.43 10.93 -13.78
CA SER A 120 0.27 10.03 -12.87
C SER A 120 0.96 8.90 -13.63
N LEU A 121 2.18 8.58 -13.21
CA LEU A 121 2.77 7.26 -13.40
C LEU A 121 2.47 6.43 -12.16
N GLN A 122 1.84 5.25 -12.32
CA GLN A 122 1.52 4.36 -11.21
C GLN A 122 2.41 3.12 -11.18
N ILE A 123 3.09 2.92 -10.05
CA ILE A 123 3.92 1.76 -9.76
C ILE A 123 3.26 0.98 -8.62
N LYS A 124 3.05 -0.31 -8.77
CA LYS A 124 2.41 -1.16 -7.76
C LYS A 124 3.38 -2.21 -7.23
N PHE A 125 3.37 -2.36 -5.92
CA PHE A 125 4.00 -3.48 -5.23
C PHE A 125 2.99 -4.63 -5.08
N SER A 126 3.45 -5.87 -5.29
CA SER A 126 2.67 -7.07 -5.05
C SER A 126 3.57 -8.24 -4.66
N THR A 127 2.95 -9.24 -4.01
CA THR A 127 3.57 -10.53 -3.73
C THR A 127 2.67 -11.64 -4.23
N LYS A 128 3.24 -12.73 -4.75
CA LYS A 128 2.53 -13.94 -5.15
C LYS A 128 1.67 -14.45 -4.00
N GLY A 129 0.41 -14.75 -4.29
CA GLY A 129 -0.54 -15.26 -3.29
C GLY A 129 -0.83 -14.28 -2.15
N LYS A 130 -0.58 -12.97 -2.34
CA LYS A 130 -0.91 -11.92 -1.36
C LYS A 130 -0.24 -12.12 0.02
N LYS A 131 0.95 -12.73 0.03
CA LYS A 131 1.78 -12.92 1.22
C LYS A 131 2.07 -11.64 2.01
N HIS A 132 1.95 -10.47 1.39
CA HIS A 132 2.09 -9.18 2.07
C HIS A 132 0.85 -8.75 2.90
N GLN A 133 -0.32 -9.37 2.74
CA GLN A 133 -1.52 -8.89 3.42
C GLN A 133 -1.47 -9.13 4.92
N ARG A 134 -1.80 -8.13 5.74
CA ARG A 134 -1.72 -8.20 7.21
C ARG A 134 -2.79 -7.38 7.87
N SER A 135 -3.36 -7.90 8.97
CA SER A 135 -4.18 -7.10 9.89
C SER A 135 -3.35 -5.94 10.44
N LEU A 136 -3.90 -4.73 10.43
CA LEU A 136 -3.25 -3.58 11.06
C LEU A 136 -3.13 -3.76 12.58
N MET A 137 -3.94 -4.61 13.21
CA MET A 137 -3.76 -4.97 14.64
C MET A 137 -2.41 -5.64 14.94
N MET A 138 -1.62 -6.00 13.92
CA MET A 138 -0.27 -6.53 14.08
C MET A 138 0.82 -5.46 14.19
N GLY A 139 0.48 -4.16 14.13
CA GLY A 139 1.48 -3.08 14.14
C GLY A 139 2.20 -2.96 12.81
N VAL A 140 1.44 -2.95 11.71
CA VAL A 140 2.00 -2.93 10.35
C VAL A 140 2.65 -1.57 10.08
N SER A 141 3.88 -1.60 9.56
CA SER A 141 4.60 -0.41 9.12
C SER A 141 5.33 -0.62 7.81
N ILE A 142 5.49 0.46 7.05
CA ILE A 142 6.28 0.49 5.81
C ILE A 142 7.53 1.32 6.06
N SER A 143 8.70 0.77 5.73
CA SER A 143 9.95 1.53 5.64
C SER A 143 10.41 1.56 4.19
N LEU A 144 10.82 2.72 3.71
CA LEU A 144 11.39 2.88 2.38
C LEU A 144 12.39 4.04 2.36
N ALA A 145 13.51 3.85 1.69
CA ALA A 145 14.49 4.91 1.49
C ALA A 145 14.22 5.59 0.15
N ILE A 146 14.04 6.91 0.17
CA ILE A 146 13.86 7.73 -1.05
C ILE A 146 15.02 8.70 -1.20
N ARG A 147 15.60 8.74 -2.40
CA ARG A 147 16.57 9.77 -2.79
C ARG A 147 16.04 10.56 -3.98
N PRO A 148 15.54 11.80 -3.77
CA PRO A 148 15.17 12.66 -4.88
C PRO A 148 16.40 13.32 -5.50
N GLU A 149 16.45 13.40 -6.83
CA GLU A 149 17.53 14.09 -7.54
C GLU A 149 17.26 15.59 -7.67
N GLN A 150 15.99 15.98 -7.55
CA GLN A 150 15.51 17.35 -7.54
C GLN A 150 14.32 17.50 -6.59
N ASP A 151 14.05 18.74 -6.17
CA ASP A 151 12.87 19.03 -5.38
C ASP A 151 11.60 18.77 -6.20
N PHE A 152 10.52 18.34 -5.55
CA PHE A 152 9.28 17.97 -6.25
C PHE A 152 8.53 19.20 -6.81
N GLY A 153 8.82 20.40 -6.30
CA GLY A 153 8.17 21.65 -6.70
C GLY A 153 6.66 21.68 -6.40
N GLU A 154 5.99 22.72 -6.89
CA GLU A 154 4.53 22.90 -6.71
C GLU A 154 3.69 22.09 -7.71
N ASN A 155 4.32 21.56 -8.75
CA ASN A 155 3.69 20.87 -9.87
C ASN A 155 4.12 19.40 -10.00
N GLY A 156 4.84 18.90 -9.01
CA GLY A 156 5.24 17.51 -8.87
C GLY A 156 4.90 17.01 -7.48
N ARG A 157 4.52 15.74 -7.39
CA ARG A 157 4.32 15.07 -6.10
C ARG A 157 4.50 13.58 -6.20
N LEU A 158 4.90 12.96 -5.09
CA LEU A 158 4.81 11.53 -4.88
C LEU A 158 3.67 11.26 -3.91
N ARG A 159 2.70 10.44 -4.35
CA ARG A 159 1.71 9.85 -3.48
C ARG A 159 2.02 8.38 -3.21
N ILE A 160 2.06 8.01 -1.94
CA ILE A 160 2.18 6.63 -1.49
C ILE A 160 0.78 6.19 -1.06
N CYS A 161 0.13 5.40 -1.90
CA CYS A 161 -1.23 4.95 -1.71
C CYS A 161 -1.24 3.52 -1.14
N VAL A 162 -1.76 3.38 0.07
CA VAL A 162 -1.93 2.12 0.77
C VAL A 162 -3.39 1.71 0.68
N GLU A 163 -3.66 0.61 -0.01
CA GLU A 163 -4.98 -0.01 -0.12
C GLU A 163 -5.26 -0.80 1.16
N LEU A 164 -6.40 -0.54 1.82
CA LEU A 164 -6.85 -1.25 3.00
C LEU A 164 -8.07 -2.15 2.68
N SER A 165 -8.66 -2.78 3.69
CA SER A 165 -9.82 -3.63 3.49
C SER A 165 -11.10 -2.83 3.26
N GLN A 166 -12.12 -3.52 2.74
CA GLN A 166 -13.43 -2.92 2.57
C GLN A 166 -14.13 -2.75 3.92
N GLN A 167 -14.81 -1.62 4.11
CA GLN A 167 -15.49 -1.32 5.37
C GLN A 167 -17.00 -1.14 5.21
N PRO A 168 -17.83 -1.75 6.08
CA PRO A 168 -19.26 -1.52 6.05
C PRO A 168 -19.62 -0.08 6.45
N PRO A 169 -20.81 0.44 6.06
CA PRO A 169 -21.89 -0.30 5.40
C PRO A 169 -21.78 -0.39 3.87
N SER A 170 -21.04 0.52 3.22
CA SER A 170 -20.91 0.58 1.76
C SER A 170 -19.98 -0.49 1.19
N PHE A 171 -19.06 -1.02 2.01
CA PHE A 171 -17.98 -1.91 1.57
C PHE A 171 -17.05 -1.25 0.54
N ASP A 172 -16.89 0.06 0.64
CA ASP A 172 -15.85 0.77 -0.09
C ASP A 172 -14.48 0.36 0.43
N VAL A 173 -13.50 0.32 -0.47
CA VAL A 173 -12.09 0.07 -0.12
C VAL A 173 -11.55 1.32 0.56
N GLU A 174 -11.09 1.18 1.79
CA GLU A 174 -10.42 2.26 2.50
C GLU A 174 -8.98 2.42 2.00
N ASN A 175 -8.43 3.64 2.11
CA ASN A 175 -7.06 3.93 1.69
C ASN A 175 -6.40 4.87 2.68
N LEU A 176 -5.08 4.71 2.87
CA LEU A 176 -4.21 5.76 3.40
C LEU A 176 -3.42 6.34 2.22
N THR A 177 -3.27 7.66 2.18
CA THR A 177 -2.51 8.32 1.12
C THR A 177 -1.53 9.30 1.74
N TYR A 178 -0.24 9.00 1.59
CA TYR A 178 0.84 9.86 2.02
C TYR A 178 1.36 10.69 0.86
N VAL A 179 1.75 11.94 1.10
CA VAL A 179 2.15 12.88 0.05
C VAL A 179 3.46 13.58 0.37
N ILE A 180 4.32 13.67 -0.64
CA ILE A 180 5.53 14.49 -0.68
C ILE A 180 5.41 15.44 -1.88
N GLY A 181 5.71 16.73 -1.69
CA GLY A 181 5.58 17.77 -2.71
C GLY A 181 4.19 18.42 -2.73
N GLY A 182 3.71 18.83 -3.92
CA GLY A 182 2.44 19.54 -4.06
C GLY A 182 1.27 18.78 -3.44
N ASN A 183 0.47 19.44 -2.60
CA ASN A 183 -0.72 18.85 -1.99
C ASN A 183 -1.96 19.69 -2.33
N ASP A 184 -3.06 19.03 -2.71
CA ASP A 184 -4.34 19.70 -2.86
C ASP A 184 -5.07 19.58 -1.51
N GLU A 185 -5.41 20.70 -0.87
CA GLU A 185 -5.99 20.74 0.50
C GLU A 185 -7.31 19.97 0.67
N LYS A 186 -7.91 19.49 -0.43
CA LYS A 186 -9.22 18.83 -0.44
C LYS A 186 -9.17 17.33 -0.17
N ASP A 187 -8.01 16.69 -0.31
CA ASP A 187 -7.89 15.25 -0.12
C ASP A 187 -7.44 14.93 1.32
N LYS A 188 -8.05 13.90 1.92
CA LYS A 188 -7.65 13.40 3.24
C LYS A 188 -6.30 12.67 3.12
N THR A 189 -5.21 13.44 3.14
CA THR A 189 -3.83 12.96 2.94
C THR A 189 -2.95 13.20 4.16
N ILE A 190 -1.87 12.43 4.27
CA ILE A 190 -0.87 12.55 5.32
C ILE A 190 0.40 13.13 4.69
N SER A 191 0.78 14.35 5.09
CA SER A 191 2.01 14.97 4.58
C SER A 191 3.25 14.33 5.22
N LEU A 192 4.24 13.99 4.40
CA LEU A 192 5.53 13.47 4.87
C LEU A 192 6.62 14.55 4.92
N GLY A 193 6.27 15.80 4.66
CA GLY A 193 7.21 16.91 4.57
C GLY A 193 8.16 16.81 3.38
N ASP A 194 9.17 17.69 3.39
CA ASP A 194 10.15 17.78 2.31
C ASP A 194 11.30 16.78 2.49
N LEU A 195 11.76 16.24 1.36
CA LEU A 195 12.90 15.34 1.31
C LEU A 195 14.19 16.11 1.02
N LYS A 196 15.30 15.66 1.61
CA LYS A 196 16.62 16.24 1.31
C LYS A 196 17.11 15.76 -0.06
N ARG A 197 17.25 16.71 -0.99
CA ARG A 197 17.81 16.48 -2.33
C ARG A 197 19.18 15.80 -2.31
N GLY A 198 19.37 14.84 -3.21
CA GLY A 198 20.62 14.10 -3.42
C GLY A 198 21.03 13.20 -2.24
N LYS A 199 20.17 13.04 -1.23
CA LYS A 199 20.41 12.22 -0.05
C LYS A 199 19.31 11.17 0.11
N TRP A 200 19.65 10.06 0.74
CA TRP A 200 18.68 9.06 1.14
C TRP A 200 17.88 9.56 2.35
N ASN A 201 16.56 9.58 2.20
CA ASN A 201 15.59 9.93 3.23
C ASN A 201 14.84 8.64 3.61
N ILE A 202 15.00 8.19 4.85
CA ILE A 202 14.33 6.97 5.32
C ILE A 202 12.96 7.36 5.84
N LEU A 203 11.92 6.91 5.16
CA LEU A 203 10.54 7.12 5.56
C LEU A 203 10.03 5.89 6.28
N CYS A 204 9.33 6.11 7.40
CA CYS A 204 8.66 5.08 8.17
C CYS A 204 7.19 5.47 8.31
N LEU A 205 6.30 4.69 7.71
CA LEU A 205 4.86 4.91 7.70
C LEU A 205 4.22 3.96 8.71
N ASP A 206 3.58 4.50 9.74
CA ASP A 206 2.89 3.73 10.76
C ASP A 206 1.42 3.55 10.38
N LEU A 207 1.17 2.57 9.52
CA LEU A 207 -0.16 2.31 8.97
C LEU A 207 -1.20 2.04 10.07
N THR A 208 -0.76 1.51 11.21
CA THR A 208 -1.66 1.11 12.29
C THR A 208 -2.21 2.33 13.01
N ASN A 209 -1.32 3.25 13.41
CA ASN A 209 -1.72 4.48 14.05
C ASN A 209 -2.42 5.43 13.06
N ASP A 210 -1.91 5.54 11.84
CA ASP A 210 -2.50 6.39 10.81
C ASP A 210 -3.93 5.94 10.46
N ALA A 211 -4.19 4.63 10.41
CA ALA A 211 -5.54 4.13 10.13
C ALA A 211 -6.56 4.56 11.19
N LEU A 212 -6.19 4.67 12.47
CA LEU A 212 -7.08 5.11 13.54
C LEU A 212 -7.65 6.52 13.30
N GLU A 213 -6.84 7.41 12.73
CA GLU A 213 -7.22 8.80 12.48
C GLU A 213 -7.80 9.00 11.08
N TYR A 214 -7.21 8.34 10.09
CA TYR A 214 -7.46 8.67 8.70
C TYR A 214 -8.49 7.78 8.01
N THR A 215 -8.82 6.59 8.55
CA THR A 215 -9.68 5.62 7.83
C THR A 215 -10.92 5.21 8.62
N LYS A 216 -11.95 4.75 7.91
CA LYS A 216 -13.03 4.00 8.57
C LYS A 216 -12.51 2.63 8.99
N GLY A 217 -12.96 2.14 10.15
CA GLY A 217 -12.56 0.83 10.67
C GLY A 217 -11.24 0.82 11.45
N GLY A 218 -10.39 1.85 11.33
CA GLY A 218 -9.18 1.97 12.12
C GLY A 218 -8.28 0.75 11.97
N VAL A 219 -7.85 0.18 13.11
CA VAL A 219 -7.00 -1.03 13.16
C VAL A 219 -7.68 -2.32 12.70
N ASP A 220 -9.01 -2.33 12.51
CA ASP A 220 -9.73 -3.47 11.92
C ASP A 220 -9.50 -3.62 10.42
N ASN A 221 -8.79 -2.65 9.81
CA ASN A 221 -8.36 -2.77 8.44
C ASN A 221 -7.30 -3.86 8.24
N VAL A 222 -7.24 -4.38 7.02
CA VAL A 222 -6.18 -5.27 6.55
C VAL A 222 -5.41 -4.54 5.46
N PHE A 223 -4.09 -4.45 5.60
CA PHE A 223 -3.20 -3.98 4.54
C PHE A 223 -3.39 -4.86 3.30
N GLY A 224 -3.87 -4.27 2.21
CA GLY A 224 -4.26 -4.95 0.99
C GLY A 224 -3.27 -4.80 -0.15
N GLY A 225 -2.56 -3.67 -0.22
CA GLY A 225 -1.58 -3.38 -1.26
C GLY A 225 -0.94 -2.00 -1.13
N LEU A 226 0.11 -1.77 -1.93
CA LEU A 226 0.87 -0.53 -1.95
C LEU A 226 1.09 -0.08 -3.39
N SER A 227 0.82 1.19 -3.67
CA SER A 227 1.11 1.84 -4.94
C SER A 227 1.83 3.17 -4.72
N LEU A 228 2.73 3.50 -5.63
CA LEU A 228 3.37 4.81 -5.74
C LEU A 228 2.78 5.49 -6.97
N LEU A 229 2.29 6.70 -6.81
CA LEU A 229 1.84 7.55 -7.90
C LEU A 229 2.79 8.74 -7.97
N VAL A 230 3.51 8.83 -9.08
CA VAL A 230 4.35 9.98 -9.37
C VAL A 230 3.56 10.90 -10.26
N ASP A 231 3.06 11.98 -9.68
CA ASP A 231 2.20 12.91 -10.38
C ASP A 231 3.02 14.11 -10.86
N SER A 232 2.68 14.57 -12.06
CA SER A 232 3.24 15.77 -12.68
C SER A 232 2.14 16.56 -13.38
N ARG A 233 2.28 17.89 -13.37
CA ARG A 233 1.53 18.82 -14.22
C ARG A 233 2.46 19.91 -14.76
N ARG A 234 2.01 20.63 -15.78
CA ARG A 234 2.70 21.81 -16.36
C ARG A 234 4.16 21.56 -16.76
N GLY A 235 4.50 20.34 -17.16
CA GLY A 235 5.85 20.01 -17.63
C GLY A 235 6.85 19.69 -16.52
N GLU A 236 6.43 19.68 -15.25
CA GLU A 236 7.28 19.39 -14.11
C GLU A 236 7.88 17.99 -14.23
N HIS A 237 9.19 17.88 -14.03
CA HIS A 237 9.85 16.58 -14.01
C HIS A 237 9.91 16.13 -12.55
N VAL A 238 9.59 14.87 -12.28
CA VAL A 238 9.74 14.28 -10.95
C VAL A 238 10.59 13.04 -11.10
N GLU A 239 11.71 13.00 -10.39
CA GLU A 239 12.68 11.90 -10.45
C GLU A 239 13.26 11.60 -9.07
N PHE A 240 13.23 10.32 -8.70
CA PHE A 240 13.82 9.84 -7.46
C PHE A 240 14.18 8.35 -7.53
N PHE A 241 14.97 7.91 -6.56
CA PHE A 241 15.33 6.52 -6.35
C PHE A 241 14.66 5.97 -5.10
N ILE A 242 14.30 4.68 -5.13
CA ILE A 242 13.84 3.92 -3.98
C ILE A 242 14.79 2.76 -3.71
N ASP A 243 15.11 2.55 -2.44
CA ASP A 243 15.88 1.41 -1.94
C ASP A 243 15.39 0.97 -0.54
N ASP A 244 15.89 -0.16 -0.06
CA ASP A 244 15.66 -0.76 1.27
C ASP A 244 14.17 -0.78 1.68
N PHE A 245 13.31 -1.27 0.77
CA PHE A 245 11.88 -1.39 1.06
C PHE A 245 11.64 -2.53 2.04
N ARG A 246 10.94 -2.23 3.14
CA ARG A 246 10.55 -3.21 4.14
C ARG A 246 9.11 -3.01 4.54
N LEU A 247 8.43 -4.13 4.72
CA LEU A 247 7.09 -4.19 5.25
C LEU A 247 7.13 -5.07 6.50
N ARG A 248 6.81 -4.47 7.64
CA ARG A 248 6.94 -5.04 8.98
C ARG A 248 5.59 -5.18 9.65
#